data_AF-A0AAU7ZQ65-F1
#
_entry.id   AF-A0AAU7ZQ65-F1
#
_cell.length_a   1.000
_cell.length_b   1.000
_cell.length_c   1.000
_cell.angle_alpha   90.00
_cell.angle_beta   90.00
_cell.angle_gamma   90.00
#
_symmetry.space_group_name_H-M   'P 1'
#
loop_
_entity.id
_entity.type
_entity.pdbx_description
1 polymer ?
#
loop_
_entity_poly.entity_id
_entity_poly.type
_entity_poly.pdbx_seq_one_letter_code
_entity_poly.pdbx_strand_id
1 'polypeptide(L)'
;MGHPPDVVYKGIVDVLKAPDGDRFIVIGEHTPDNLIYDPKFLGWNRSTDFMLIQVTSTVGNNKESKLAFYRYIADELKSKLSVRPDDIMINMVFVDRSDWSFGNGDPWV
;
A
#
# COMPACT_ATOMS: atom_id res chain seq x y z
N MET A 1 -3.41 -15.93 -11.00
CA MET A 1 -4.31 -15.01 -10.29
C MET A 1 -3.45 -14.05 -9.51
N GLY A 2 -3.57 -12.75 -9.78
CA GLY A 2 -2.98 -11.74 -8.93
C GLY A 2 -3.69 -10.43 -9.24
N HIS A 3 -4.28 -9.83 -8.23
CA HIS A 3 -4.81 -8.48 -8.30
C HIS A 3 -3.95 -7.64 -7.34
N PRO A 4 -3.61 -6.37 -7.62
CA PRO A 4 -2.77 -5.58 -6.73
C PRO A 4 -3.10 -5.64 -5.21
N PRO A 5 -4.37 -5.54 -4.75
CA PRO A 5 -4.82 -5.83 -3.39
C PRO A 5 -4.32 -7.14 -2.78
N ASP A 6 -4.20 -8.23 -3.54
CA ASP A 6 -3.69 -9.50 -2.99
C ASP A 6 -2.21 -9.40 -2.62
N VAL A 7 -1.43 -8.70 -3.45
CA VAL A 7 -0.01 -8.42 -3.18
C VAL A 7 0.13 -7.48 -1.99
N VAL A 8 -0.67 -6.41 -1.94
CA VAL A 8 -0.67 -5.47 -0.81
C VAL A 8 -1.03 -6.16 0.49
N TYR A 9 -2.11 -6.94 0.51
CA TYR A 9 -2.54 -7.72 1.68
C TYR A 9 -1.44 -8.66 2.16
N LYS A 10 -0.81 -9.41 1.24
CA LYS A 10 0.27 -10.33 1.60
C LYS A 10 1.47 -9.59 2.21
N GLY A 11 1.81 -8.40 1.70
CA GLY A 11 2.85 -7.55 2.30
C GLY A 11 2.48 -7.06 3.70
N ILE A 12 1.21 -6.70 3.93
CA ILE A 12 0.71 -6.27 5.24
C ILE A 12 0.87 -7.40 6.27
N VAL A 13 0.45 -8.63 5.94
CA VAL A 13 0.56 -9.77 6.85
C VAL A 13 2.01 -10.25 6.98
N ASP A 14 2.68 -10.56 5.86
CA ASP A 14 3.96 -11.25 5.90
C ASP A 14 5.13 -10.32 6.26
N VAL A 15 5.06 -9.04 5.91
CA VAL A 15 6.17 -8.09 6.09
C VAL A 15 5.91 -7.15 7.27
N LEU A 16 4.73 -6.53 7.33
CA LEU A 16 4.39 -5.63 8.45
C LEU A 16 3.94 -6.38 9.71
N LYS A 17 3.68 -7.69 9.61
CA LYS A 17 3.28 -8.57 10.72
C LYS A 17 1.92 -8.22 11.31
N ALA A 18 1.01 -7.70 10.47
CA ALA A 18 -0.39 -7.59 10.83
C ALA A 18 -1.04 -8.99 11.00
N PRO A 19 -2.13 -9.11 11.78
CA PRO A 19 -2.87 -10.36 11.90
C PRO A 19 -3.38 -10.88 10.55
N ASP A 20 -3.48 -12.20 10.39
CA ASP A 20 -4.21 -12.77 9.26
C ASP A 20 -5.68 -12.34 9.32
N GLY A 21 -6.24 -11.98 8.16
CA GLY A 21 -7.57 -11.40 8.04
C GLY A 21 -7.61 -9.88 8.16
N ASP A 22 -6.49 -9.20 8.47
CA ASP A 22 -6.39 -7.73 8.46
C ASP A 22 -6.39 -7.18 7.02
N ARG A 23 -7.55 -7.29 6.37
CA ARG A 23 -7.77 -7.07 4.94
C ARG A 23 -8.84 -6.01 4.70
N PHE A 24 -8.52 -4.77 5.04
CA PHE A 24 -9.37 -3.60 4.78
C PHE A 24 -8.78 -2.78 3.62
N ILE A 25 -9.25 -3.05 2.39
CA ILE A 25 -8.71 -2.42 1.17
C ILE A 25 -9.85 -1.79 0.37
N VAL A 26 -9.66 -0.53 -0.01
CA VAL A 26 -10.52 0.19 -0.95
C VAL A 26 -9.74 0.38 -2.25
N ILE A 27 -10.39 0.11 -3.39
CA ILE A 27 -9.84 0.35 -4.72
C ILE A 27 -10.55 1.56 -5.32
N GLY A 28 -9.79 2.61 -5.59
CA GLY A 28 -10.27 3.79 -6.32
C GLY A 28 -9.68 3.79 -7.72
N GLU A 29 -10.52 3.57 -8.73
CA GLU A 29 -10.14 3.75 -10.13
C GLU A 29 -10.48 5.17 -10.56
N HIS A 30 -9.56 5.80 -11.29
CA HIS A 30 -9.69 7.19 -11.69
C HIS A 30 -9.43 7.31 -13.20
N THR A 31 -10.21 8.18 -13.84
CA THR A 31 -9.89 8.63 -15.20
C THR A 31 -8.62 9.50 -15.16
N PRO A 32 -7.92 9.67 -16.30
CA PRO A 32 -6.73 10.52 -16.36
C PRO A 32 -6.94 11.95 -15.84
N ASP A 33 -8.15 12.51 -16.00
CA ASP A 33 -8.50 13.85 -15.52
C ASP A 33 -8.73 13.94 -14.01
N ASN A 34 -8.90 12.80 -13.33
CA ASN A 34 -9.25 12.72 -11.91
C ASN A 34 -8.12 12.18 -11.02
N LEU A 35 -7.03 11.69 -11.60
CA LEU A 35 -5.81 11.32 -10.88
C LEU A 35 -4.63 12.12 -11.41
N ILE A 36 -4.33 13.24 -10.75
CA ILE A 36 -3.30 14.18 -11.17
C ILE A 36 -2.02 13.91 -10.38
N TYR A 37 -0.94 13.63 -11.09
CA TYR A 37 0.40 13.44 -10.54
C TYR A 37 1.43 13.98 -11.54
N ASP A 38 2.61 14.34 -11.04
CA ASP A 38 3.73 14.72 -11.89
C ASP A 38 4.52 13.45 -12.30
N PRO A 39 4.58 13.13 -13.61
CA PRO A 39 5.29 11.95 -14.08
C PRO A 39 6.80 11.96 -13.83
N LYS A 40 7.38 13.15 -13.61
CA LYS A 40 8.82 13.41 -13.53
C LYS A 40 9.30 13.92 -12.17
N PHE A 41 8.40 14.15 -11.21
CA PHE A 41 8.78 14.62 -9.88
C PHE A 41 9.82 13.69 -9.24
N LEU A 42 10.90 14.27 -8.71
CA LEU A 42 12.10 13.59 -8.19
C LEU A 42 12.85 12.70 -9.22
N GLY A 43 12.69 12.98 -10.52
CA GLY A 43 13.45 12.30 -11.59
C GLY A 43 12.89 10.95 -12.02
N TRP A 44 11.71 10.56 -11.53
CA TRP A 44 11.04 9.32 -11.93
C TRP A 44 10.45 9.40 -13.34
N ASN A 45 10.00 8.27 -13.88
CA ASN A 45 9.31 8.21 -15.17
C ASN A 45 7.99 7.43 -15.07
N ARG A 46 6.98 8.04 -14.43
CA ARG A 46 5.66 7.43 -14.28
C ARG A 46 4.89 7.43 -15.60
N SER A 47 4.20 6.34 -15.89
CA SER A 47 3.23 6.19 -16.97
C SER A 47 1.82 6.47 -16.48
N THR A 48 0.83 6.31 -17.35
CA THR A 48 -0.61 6.38 -17.03
C THR A 48 -1.09 5.25 -16.11
N ASP A 49 -0.30 4.20 -15.91
CA ASP A 49 -0.63 3.08 -15.02
C ASP A 49 -0.19 3.35 -13.57
N PHE A 50 0.01 4.62 -13.22
CA PHE A 50 0.43 5.05 -11.89
C PHE A 50 -0.54 4.59 -10.80
N MET A 51 0.03 4.00 -9.75
CA MET A 51 -0.69 3.49 -8.58
C MET A 51 -0.18 4.15 -7.31
N LEU A 52 -1.07 4.81 -6.59
CA LEU A 52 -0.84 5.27 -5.22
C LEU A 52 -1.38 4.24 -4.23
N ILE A 53 -0.48 3.68 -3.41
CA ILE A 53 -0.81 2.76 -2.33
C ILE A 53 -0.60 3.51 -1.01
N GLN A 54 -1.69 3.99 -0.42
CA GLN A 54 -1.67 4.56 0.92
C GLN A 54 -2.06 3.51 1.96
N VAL A 55 -1.22 3.31 2.97
CA VAL A 55 -1.46 2.36 4.05
C VAL A 55 -1.54 3.11 5.37
N THR A 56 -2.72 3.12 5.99
CA THR A 56 -2.90 3.57 7.37
C THR A 56 -2.68 2.36 8.27
N SER A 57 -1.72 2.42 9.20
CA SER A 57 -1.30 1.25 9.98
C SER A 57 -0.91 1.62 11.40
N THR A 58 -1.05 0.68 12.33
CA THR A 58 -0.43 0.77 13.67
C THR A 58 0.83 -0.09 13.79
N VAL A 59 1.04 -1.04 12.88
CA VAL A 59 2.20 -1.96 12.86
C VAL A 59 3.20 -1.59 11.76
N GLY A 60 4.47 -1.91 11.97
CA GLY A 60 5.53 -1.62 11.00
C GLY A 60 6.05 -0.19 11.03
N ASN A 61 5.82 0.56 12.13
CA ASN A 61 6.32 1.92 12.31
C ASN A 61 7.82 1.98 12.70
N ASN A 62 8.64 1.15 12.07
CA ASN A 62 10.10 1.20 12.16
C ASN A 62 10.70 1.23 10.75
N LYS A 63 11.94 1.69 10.63
CA LYS A 63 12.56 1.92 9.33
C LYS A 63 12.71 0.62 8.54
N GLU A 64 13.11 -0.46 9.20
CA GLU A 64 13.39 -1.75 8.61
C GLU A 64 12.13 -2.36 7.99
N SER A 65 11.01 -2.38 8.74
CA SER A 65 9.71 -2.86 8.27
C SER A 65 9.17 -2.03 7.10
N LYS A 66 9.22 -0.69 7.17
CA LYS A 66 8.78 0.17 6.07
C LYS A 66 9.56 -0.11 4.79
N LEU A 67 10.88 -0.14 4.91
CA LEU A 67 11.76 -0.41 3.77
C LEU A 67 11.54 -1.81 3.20
N ALA A 68 11.39 -2.83 4.05
CA ALA A 68 11.10 -4.19 3.60
C ALA A 68 9.75 -4.25 2.87
N PHE A 69 8.73 -3.57 3.38
CA PHE A 69 7.41 -3.52 2.76
C PHE A 69 7.46 -2.83 1.39
N TYR A 70 8.17 -1.70 1.27
CA TYR A 70 8.30 -1.01 -0.02
C TYR A 70 8.96 -1.90 -1.08
N ARG A 71 10.04 -2.60 -0.72
CA ARG A 71 10.71 -3.55 -1.62
C ARG A 71 9.79 -4.71 -1.99
N TYR A 72 9.12 -5.32 -1.01
CA TYR A 72 8.19 -6.41 -1.26
C TYR A 72 7.11 -6.03 -2.27
N ILE A 73 6.45 -4.89 -2.07
CA ILE A 73 5.38 -4.42 -2.97
C ILE A 73 5.91 -4.18 -4.39
N ALA A 74 7.02 -3.46 -4.53
CA ALA A 74 7.61 -3.17 -5.83
C ALA A 74 8.01 -4.45 -6.59
N ASP A 75 8.66 -5.38 -5.90
CA ASP A 75 9.15 -6.63 -6.50
C ASP A 75 8.00 -7.56 -6.90
N GLU A 76 6.97 -7.69 -6.05
CA GLU A 76 5.86 -8.63 -6.28
C GLU A 76 4.86 -8.09 -7.30
N LEU A 77 4.56 -6.78 -7.30
CA LEU A 77 3.74 -6.18 -8.35
C LEU A 77 4.43 -6.25 -9.72
N LYS A 78 5.76 -6.06 -9.75
CA LYS A 78 6.54 -6.25 -10.98
C LYS A 78 6.53 -7.70 -11.44
N SER A 79 6.87 -8.65 -10.57
CA SER A 79 7.06 -10.05 -10.94
C SER A 79 5.76 -10.76 -11.29
N LYS A 80 4.66 -10.46 -10.59
CA LYS A 80 3.37 -11.15 -10.78
C LYS A 80 2.46 -10.45 -11.75
N LEU A 81 2.53 -9.13 -11.84
CA LEU A 81 1.55 -8.29 -12.56
C LEU A 81 2.17 -7.38 -13.61
N SER A 82 3.49 -7.44 -13.81
CA SER A 82 4.22 -6.60 -14.77
C SER A 82 4.04 -5.09 -14.54
N VAL A 83 3.68 -4.67 -13.32
CA VAL A 83 3.62 -3.24 -12.97
C VAL A 83 5.05 -2.68 -12.94
N ARG A 84 5.25 -1.53 -13.57
CA ARG A 84 6.57 -0.88 -13.56
C ARG A 84 6.84 -0.31 -12.16
N PRO A 85 8.03 -0.52 -11.58
CA PRO A 85 8.35 0.04 -10.26
C PRO A 85 8.22 1.57 -10.18
N ASP A 86 8.57 2.29 -11.25
CA ASP A 86 8.41 3.75 -11.34
C ASP A 86 6.96 4.20 -11.14
N ASP A 87 5.98 3.34 -11.51
CA ASP A 87 4.55 3.62 -11.45
C ASP A 87 3.96 3.34 -10.06
N ILE A 88 4.77 2.85 -9.10
CA ILE A 88 4.30 2.50 -7.76
C ILE A 88 4.75 3.60 -6.78
N MET A 89 3.79 4.28 -6.17
CA MET A 89 4.05 5.17 -5.02
C MET A 89 3.41 4.58 -3.77
N ILE A 90 4.18 4.51 -2.69
CA ILE A 90 3.70 4.01 -1.39
C ILE A 90 3.81 5.14 -0.37
N ASN A 91 2.71 5.40 0.34
CA ASN A 91 2.65 6.29 1.48
C ASN A 91 2.18 5.50 2.71
N MET A 92 2.84 5.67 3.85
CA MET A 92 2.41 5.06 5.11
C MET A 92 2.05 6.13 6.13
N VAL A 93 0.84 6.03 6.67
CA VAL A 93 0.31 6.85 7.76
C VAL A 93 0.23 5.99 9.01
N PHE A 94 0.80 6.45 10.12
CA PHE A 94 0.78 5.69 11.36
C PHE A 94 -0.14 6.33 12.39
N VAL A 95 -0.96 5.49 13.03
CA VAL A 95 -1.96 5.86 14.03
C VAL A 95 -1.87 4.91 15.22
N ASP A 96 -2.40 5.32 16.37
CA ASP A 96 -2.40 4.49 17.58
C ASP A 96 -3.50 3.42 17.49
N ARG A 97 -3.42 2.38 18.33
CA ARG A 97 -4.45 1.33 18.35
C ARG A 97 -5.83 1.89 18.68
N SER A 98 -5.88 2.89 19.56
CA SER A 98 -7.11 3.58 19.97
C SER A 98 -7.81 4.34 18.84
N ASP A 99 -7.13 4.58 17.71
CA ASP A 99 -7.71 5.27 16.56
C ASP A 99 -8.52 4.32 15.65
N TRP A 100 -8.52 3.02 15.96
CA TRP A 100 -9.28 2.00 15.24
C TRP A 100 -10.51 1.54 16.03
N SER A 101 -11.64 1.48 15.34
CA SER A 101 -12.81 0.68 15.72
C SER A 101 -13.17 -0.23 14.56
N PHE A 102 -12.87 -1.52 14.67
CA PHE A 102 -13.16 -2.50 13.62
C PHE A 102 -14.63 -2.95 13.58
N GLY A 103 -15.40 -2.60 14.61
CA GLY A 103 -16.83 -2.89 14.71
C GLY A 103 -17.38 -2.45 16.05
N ASN A 104 -18.71 -2.32 16.14
CA ASN A 104 -19.44 -1.98 17.36
C ASN A 104 -19.06 -0.65 18.06
N GLY A 105 -18.18 0.16 17.45
CA GLY A 105 -17.65 1.38 18.10
C GLY A 105 -16.61 1.10 19.19
N ASP A 106 -16.17 -0.15 19.33
CA ASP A 106 -15.19 -0.54 20.35
C ASP A 106 -13.77 -0.28 19.84
N PRO A 107 -12.90 0.37 20.65
CA PRO A 107 -11.52 0.61 20.27
C PRO A 107 -10.76 -0.72 20.18
N TRP A 108 -9.80 -0.78 19.26
CA TRP A 108 -8.86 -1.88 19.22
C TRP A 108 -7.89 -1.78 20.42
N VAL A 109 -7.99 -2.74 21.34
CA VAL A 109 -7.13 -2.88 22.53
C VAL A 109 -6.07 -3.96 22.32
#